data_AF-A0A835SDA1-F1
#
_entry.id   AF-A0A835SDA1-F1
#
_cell.length_a   1.000
_cell.length_b   1.000
_cell.length_c   1.000
_cell.angle_alpha   90.00
_cell.angle_beta   90.00
_cell.angle_gamma   90.00
#
_symmetry.space_group_name_H-M   'P 1'
#
loop_
_entity.id
_entity.type
_entity.pdbx_description
1 polymer ?
#
loop_
_entity_poly.entity_id
_entity_poly.type
_entity_poly.pdbx_seq_one_letter_code
_entity_poly.pdbx_strand_id
1 'polypeptide(L)'
;MEQELVEVKQREVVAWQPRVCNLAAQILLHACGKQQFRTTISDYFAKLAAANDSGLQQAAAGMGMQLAQLGAEADDVLTRRNVLVHPGSLESLEVEVNAVRSCITTLLEQACRQECRIVRAYEIFKGAFPERFK
;
A
#
# COMPACT_ATOMS: atom_id res chain seq x y z
N MET A 1 4.22 -31.13 -16.07
CA MET A 1 4.41 -29.76 -16.61
C MET A 1 3.44 -28.75 -16.00
N GLU A 2 2.12 -28.95 -16.06
CA GLU A 2 1.17 -27.98 -15.46
C GLU A 2 1.25 -27.90 -13.93
N GLN A 3 1.39 -29.03 -13.21
CA GLN A 3 1.53 -29.02 -11.75
C GLN A 3 2.81 -28.31 -11.28
N GLU A 4 3.91 -28.49 -11.99
CA GLU A 4 5.20 -27.86 -11.66
C GLU A 4 5.16 -26.34 -11.85
N LEU A 5 4.45 -25.87 -12.88
CA LEU A 5 4.20 -24.44 -13.11
C LEU A 5 3.31 -23.82 -12.02
N VAL A 6 2.31 -24.57 -11.53
CA VAL A 6 1.45 -24.12 -10.43
C VAL A 6 2.24 -24.02 -9.12
N GLU A 7 3.09 -25.00 -8.81
CA GLU A 7 3.92 -24.97 -7.60
C GLU A 7 4.94 -23.82 -7.60
N VAL A 8 5.58 -23.54 -8.74
CA VAL A 8 6.52 -22.42 -8.87
C VAL A 8 5.79 -21.09 -8.64
N LYS A 9 4.64 -20.90 -9.27
CA LYS A 9 3.82 -19.69 -9.08
C LYS A 9 3.34 -19.52 -7.64
N GLN A 10 2.99 -20.61 -6.96
CA GLN A 10 2.59 -20.58 -5.56
C GLN A 10 3.76 -20.17 -4.65
N ARG A 11 4.97 -20.68 -4.91
CA ARG A 11 6.19 -20.30 -4.17
C ARG A 11 6.54 -18.82 -4.36
N GLU A 12 6.38 -18.30 -5.58
CA GLU A 12 6.56 -16.87 -5.85
C GLU A 12 5.58 -16.02 -5.04
N VAL A 13 4.30 -16.41 -4.96
CA VAL A 13 3.32 -15.69 -4.11
C VAL A 13 3.76 -15.66 -2.65
N VAL A 14 4.19 -16.80 -2.10
CA VAL A 14 4.67 -16.88 -0.70
C VAL A 14 5.90 -15.99 -0.47
N ALA A 15 6.80 -15.91 -1.44
CA ALA A 15 8.00 -15.07 -1.35
C ALA A 15 7.68 -13.56 -1.44
N TRP A 16 6.77 -13.17 -2.33
CA TRP A 16 6.50 -11.76 -2.64
C TRP A 16 5.42 -11.14 -1.76
N GLN A 17 4.44 -11.91 -1.28
CA GLN A 17 3.32 -11.38 -0.49
C GLN A 17 3.77 -10.58 0.74
N PRO A 18 4.72 -11.04 1.57
CA PRO A 18 5.18 -10.25 2.71
C PRO A 18 5.81 -8.92 2.29
N ARG A 19 6.60 -8.92 1.21
CA ARG A 19 7.24 -7.71 0.67
C ARG A 19 6.22 -6.70 0.18
N VAL A 20 5.25 -7.14 -0.64
CA VAL A 20 4.15 -6.28 -1.11
C VAL A 20 3.37 -5.68 0.05
N CYS A 21 3.04 -6.50 1.05
CA CYS A 21 2.27 -6.03 2.20
C CYS A 21 3.02 -4.96 3.00
N ASN A 22 4.31 -5.20 3.28
CA ASN A 22 5.14 -4.25 4.00
C ASN A 22 5.33 -2.97 3.18
N LEU A 23 5.48 -3.09 1.87
CA LEU A 23 5.65 -1.94 0.98
C LEU A 23 4.40 -1.06 0.94
N ALA A 24 3.21 -1.65 0.80
CA ALA A 24 1.96 -0.91 0.87
C ALA A 24 1.82 -0.15 2.20
N ALA A 25 2.14 -0.80 3.32
CA ALA A 25 2.13 -0.15 4.63
C ALA A 25 3.13 1.02 4.70
N GLN A 26 4.34 0.87 4.15
CA GLN A 26 5.31 1.97 4.12
C GLN A 26 4.81 3.16 3.29
N ILE A 27 4.21 2.93 2.12
CA ILE A 27 3.64 3.99 1.28
C ILE A 27 2.59 4.78 2.07
N LEU A 28 1.67 4.08 2.75
CA LEU A 28 0.64 4.70 3.57
C LEU A 28 1.22 5.44 4.79
N LEU A 29 2.24 4.88 5.44
CA LEU A 29 2.94 5.52 6.55
C LEU A 29 3.63 6.81 6.11
N HIS A 30 4.20 6.86 4.90
CA HIS A 30 4.71 8.11 4.34
C HIS A 30 3.57 9.08 4.05
N ALA A 31 2.48 8.65 3.40
CA ALA A 31 1.33 9.50 3.11
C ALA A 31 0.71 10.14 4.37
N CYS A 32 0.72 9.46 5.52
CA CYS A 32 0.27 10.03 6.80
C CYS A 32 1.34 10.85 7.55
N GLY A 33 2.49 11.12 6.93
CA GLY A 33 3.58 11.91 7.52
C GLY A 33 4.40 11.18 8.57
N LYS A 34 4.60 9.87 8.39
CA LYS A 34 5.34 8.97 9.30
C LYS A 34 4.75 8.92 10.71
N GLN A 35 3.44 9.10 10.83
CA GLN A 35 2.76 8.92 12.11
C GLN A 35 3.02 7.51 12.66
N GLN A 36 3.39 7.45 13.93
CA GLN A 36 3.50 6.19 14.65
C GLN A 36 2.13 5.80 15.19
N PHE A 37 1.51 4.82 14.54
CA PHE A 37 0.32 4.19 15.08
C PHE A 37 0.75 3.23 16.20
N ARG A 38 0.66 3.69 17.45
CA ARG A 38 0.95 2.87 18.65
C ARG A 38 -0.21 1.93 19.00
N THR A 39 -1.27 1.92 18.20
CA THR A 39 -2.50 1.17 18.40
C THR A 39 -2.69 0.16 17.28
N THR A 40 -3.36 -0.96 17.61
CA THR A 40 -3.73 -2.02 16.65
C THR A 40 -4.88 -1.61 15.72
N ILE A 41 -5.23 -0.32 15.66
CA ILE A 41 -6.32 0.23 14.85
C ILE A 41 -5.84 1.58 14.31
N SER A 42 -5.98 1.78 13.00
CA SER A 42 -5.88 3.08 12.34
C SER A 42 -7.27 3.56 11.93
N ASP A 43 -7.56 4.83 12.16
CA ASP A 43 -8.74 5.54 11.62
C ASP A 43 -8.33 6.82 10.88
N TYR A 44 -7.05 6.94 10.54
CA TYR A 44 -6.46 8.15 9.99
C TYR A 44 -7.03 8.50 8.62
N PHE A 45 -7.05 7.54 7.70
CA PHE A 45 -7.53 7.80 6.34
C PHE A 45 -9.05 7.91 6.30
N ALA A 46 -9.78 7.23 7.18
CA ALA A 46 -11.20 7.42 7.37
C ALA A 46 -11.52 8.84 7.87
N LYS A 47 -10.72 9.40 8.80
CA LYS A 47 -10.85 10.80 9.24
C LYS A 47 -10.54 11.78 8.12
N LEU A 48 -9.49 11.55 7.32
CA LEU A 48 -9.21 12.36 6.14
C LEU A 48 -10.35 12.30 5.11
N ALA A 49 -10.92 11.12 4.89
CA ALA A 49 -12.07 10.94 4.00
C ALA A 49 -13.30 11.73 4.49
N ALA A 50 -13.61 11.64 5.80
CA ALA A 50 -14.71 12.40 6.41
C ALA A 50 -14.47 13.92 6.35
N ALA A 51 -13.22 14.36 6.46
CA ALA A 51 -12.82 15.75 6.34
C ALA A 51 -12.73 16.24 4.88
N ASN A 52 -12.96 15.38 3.88
CA ASN A 52 -12.76 15.69 2.46
C ASN A 52 -11.35 16.22 2.16
N ASP A 53 -10.33 15.59 2.74
CA ASP A 53 -8.94 15.94 2.51
C ASP A 53 -8.61 15.91 1.01
N SER A 54 -8.00 16.99 0.52
CA SER A 54 -7.74 17.19 -0.91
C SER A 54 -6.73 16.19 -1.47
N GLY A 55 -5.72 15.79 -0.68
CA GLY A 55 -4.76 14.77 -1.08
C GLY A 55 -5.44 13.41 -1.21
N LEU A 56 -6.23 13.00 -0.21
CA LEU A 56 -6.95 11.73 -0.27
C LEU A 56 -8.00 11.70 -1.39
N GLN A 57 -8.66 12.82 -1.68
CA GLN A 57 -9.55 12.97 -2.84
C GLN A 57 -8.82 12.77 -4.17
N GLN A 58 -7.66 13.40 -4.35
CA GLN A 58 -6.84 13.21 -5.54
C GLN A 58 -6.38 11.76 -5.68
N ALA A 59 -5.97 11.14 -4.57
CA ALA A 59 -5.57 9.73 -4.56
C ALA A 59 -6.74 8.82 -4.95
N ALA A 60 -7.92 9.02 -4.34
CA ALA A 60 -9.12 8.26 -4.66
C ALA A 60 -9.52 8.40 -6.13
N ALA A 61 -9.50 9.63 -6.66
CA ALA A 61 -9.78 9.90 -8.07
C ALA A 61 -8.77 9.22 -9.00
N GLY A 62 -7.48 9.34 -8.72
CA GLY A 62 -6.42 8.70 -9.51
C GLY A 62 -6.49 7.18 -9.49
N MET A 63 -7.00 6.59 -8.40
CA MET A 63 -7.22 5.15 -8.25
C MET A 63 -8.58 4.68 -8.78
N GLY A 64 -9.47 5.59 -9.21
CA GLY A 64 -10.83 5.27 -9.63
C GLY A 64 -11.69 4.70 -8.50
N MET A 65 -11.46 5.13 -7.26
CA MET A 65 -12.12 4.65 -6.05
C MET A 65 -12.99 5.72 -5.42
N GLN A 66 -13.99 5.29 -4.65
CA GLN A 66 -14.71 6.20 -3.76
C GLN A 66 -13.80 6.63 -2.61
N LEU A 67 -13.89 7.90 -2.19
CA LEU A 67 -13.07 8.46 -1.12
C LEU A 67 -13.16 7.65 0.18
N ALA A 68 -14.37 7.33 0.63
CA ALA A 68 -14.60 6.54 1.84
C ALA A 68 -14.04 5.11 1.72
N GLN A 69 -14.12 4.52 0.53
CA GLN A 69 -13.56 3.19 0.27
C GLN A 69 -12.03 3.21 0.35
N LEU A 70 -11.37 4.20 -0.28
CA LEU A 70 -9.92 4.33 -0.16
C LEU A 70 -9.50 4.55 1.30
N GLY A 71 -10.25 5.38 2.03
CA GLY A 71 -10.01 5.61 3.46
C GLY A 71 -10.02 4.32 4.27
N ALA A 72 -11.08 3.53 4.11
CA ALA A 72 -11.24 2.26 4.81
C ALA A 72 -10.17 1.22 4.40
N GLU A 73 -9.89 1.07 3.09
CA GLU A 73 -8.87 0.11 2.61
C GLU A 73 -7.46 0.47 3.12
N ALA A 74 -7.12 1.76 3.18
CA ALA A 74 -5.82 2.21 3.69
C ALA A 74 -5.67 1.97 5.21
N ASP A 75 -6.70 2.29 5.98
CA ASP A 75 -6.71 2.05 7.43
C ASP A 75 -6.65 0.56 7.78
N ASP A 76 -7.30 -0.29 6.99
CA ASP A 76 -7.28 -1.75 7.14
C ASP A 76 -5.88 -2.33 6.88
N VAL A 77 -5.20 -1.87 5.81
CA VAL A 77 -3.80 -2.23 5.52
C VAL A 77 -2.87 -1.79 6.66
N LEU A 78 -3.01 -0.56 7.16
CA LEU A 78 -2.22 -0.07 8.28
C LEU A 78 -2.49 -0.85 9.57
N THR A 79 -3.76 -1.14 9.87
CA THR A 79 -4.15 -1.90 11.06
C THR A 79 -3.49 -3.29 11.10
N ARG A 80 -3.34 -3.95 9.95
CA ARG A 80 -2.67 -5.26 9.87
C ARG A 80 -1.15 -5.20 10.01
N ARG A 81 -0.51 -4.06 9.71
CA ARG A 81 0.95 -4.00 9.44
C ARG A 81 1.73 -2.91 10.18
N ASN A 82 1.07 -1.91 10.75
CA ASN A 82 1.71 -0.74 11.34
C ASN A 82 2.70 -1.06 12.48
N VAL A 83 2.40 -2.08 13.31
CA VAL A 83 3.27 -2.51 14.43
C VAL A 83 4.49 -3.32 13.96
N LEU A 84 4.50 -3.77 12.71
CA LEU A 84 5.55 -4.62 12.14
C LEU A 84 6.47 -3.88 11.18
N VAL A 85 6.14 -2.63 10.83
CA VAL A 85 6.77 -1.90 9.74
C VAL A 85 7.10 -0.48 10.19
N HIS A 86 8.38 -0.14 10.17
CA HIS A 86 8.85 1.24 10.28
C HIS A 86 9.06 1.82 8.88
N PRO A 87 8.67 3.09 8.63
CA PRO A 87 8.91 3.69 7.32
C PRO A 87 10.41 3.84 7.09
N GLY A 88 10.93 3.18 6.04
CA GLY A 88 12.30 3.36 5.57
C GLY A 88 12.54 4.75 4.97
N SER A 89 13.75 5.00 4.47
CA SER A 89 14.01 6.20 3.66
C SER A 89 13.15 6.18 2.39
N LEU A 90 12.81 7.37 1.87
CA LEU A 90 12.06 7.47 0.62
C LEU A 90 12.84 6.88 -0.55
N GLU A 91 14.15 7.07 -0.60
CA GLU A 91 15.02 6.46 -1.61
C GLU A 91 14.91 4.92 -1.60
N SER A 92 15.01 4.29 -0.42
CA SER A 92 14.84 2.84 -0.30
C SER A 92 13.44 2.39 -0.67
N LEU A 93 12.42 3.19 -0.33
CA LEU A 93 11.04 2.92 -0.72
C LEU A 93 10.88 2.92 -2.24
N GLU A 94 11.42 3.91 -2.93
CA GLU A 94 11.32 4.05 -4.40
C GLU A 94 11.99 2.89 -5.13
N VAL A 95 13.19 2.51 -4.70
CA VAL A 95 13.90 1.34 -5.24
C VAL A 95 13.05 0.08 -5.07
N GLU A 96 12.50 -0.13 -3.88
CA GLU A 96 11.70 -1.31 -3.59
C GLU A 96 10.36 -1.31 -4.35
N VAL A 97 9.69 -0.16 -4.50
CA VAL A 97 8.48 -0.04 -5.33
C VAL A 97 8.77 -0.44 -6.77
N ASN A 98 9.86 0.06 -7.35
CA ASN A 98 10.22 -0.26 -8.72
C ASN A 98 10.56 -1.75 -8.89
N ALA A 99 11.24 -2.35 -7.91
CA ALA A 99 11.56 -3.77 -7.92
C ALA A 99 10.32 -4.66 -7.79
N VAL A 100 9.41 -4.33 -6.87
CA VAL A 100 8.26 -5.17 -6.53
C VAL A 100 7.11 -5.01 -7.54
N ARG A 101 6.92 -3.84 -8.13
CA ARG A 101 5.79 -3.56 -9.04
C ARG A 101 5.78 -4.49 -10.25
N SER A 102 6.94 -4.85 -10.79
CA SER A 102 7.06 -5.79 -11.92
C SER A 102 6.77 -7.25 -11.53
N CYS A 103 6.80 -7.56 -10.23
CA CYS A 103 6.54 -8.89 -9.68
C CYS A 103 5.07 -9.10 -9.26
N ILE A 104 4.22 -8.08 -9.36
CA ILE A 104 2.79 -8.19 -9.03
C ILE A 104 2.07 -8.99 -10.11
N THR A 105 1.78 -10.26 -9.81
CA THR A 105 1.02 -11.18 -10.66
C THR A 105 -0.46 -11.24 -10.25
N THR A 106 -1.32 -11.80 -11.09
CA THR A 106 -2.74 -12.03 -10.76
C THR A 106 -2.92 -12.87 -9.50
N LEU A 107 -2.05 -13.88 -9.28
CA LEU A 107 -2.12 -14.73 -8.09
C LEU A 107 -1.74 -13.94 -6.82
N LEU A 108 -0.77 -13.05 -6.92
CA LEU A 108 -0.40 -12.17 -5.83
C LEU A 108 -1.53 -11.18 -5.51
N GLU A 109 -2.20 -10.64 -6.54
CA GLU A 109 -3.38 -9.79 -6.36
C GLU A 109 -4.57 -10.51 -5.73
N GLN A 110 -4.74 -11.81 -6.00
CA GLN A 110 -5.74 -12.62 -5.30
C GLN A 110 -5.39 -12.80 -3.82
N ALA A 111 -4.10 -12.84 -3.47
CA ALA A 111 -3.64 -13.03 -2.10
C ALA A 111 -3.61 -11.73 -1.26
N CYS A 112 -3.28 -10.58 -1.86
CA CYS A 112 -3.18 -9.29 -1.17
C CYS A 112 -3.63 -8.11 -2.05
N ARG A 113 -4.92 -8.13 -2.45
CA ARG A 113 -5.50 -7.21 -3.43
C ARG A 113 -5.31 -5.73 -3.08
N GLN A 114 -5.59 -5.35 -1.83
CA GLN A 114 -5.52 -3.95 -1.38
C GLN A 114 -4.07 -3.46 -1.45
N GLU A 115 -3.13 -4.25 -0.92
CA GLU A 115 -1.71 -3.92 -0.89
C GLU A 115 -1.11 -3.83 -2.29
N CYS A 116 -1.42 -4.79 -3.18
CA CYS A 116 -1.00 -4.72 -4.59
C CYS A 116 -1.50 -3.43 -5.27
N ARG A 117 -2.77 -3.05 -5.04
CA ARG A 117 -3.35 -1.82 -5.61
C ARG A 117 -2.62 -0.57 -5.10
N ILE A 118 -2.32 -0.50 -3.81
CA ILE A 118 -1.60 0.63 -3.21
C ILE A 118 -0.17 0.73 -3.76
N VAL A 119 0.55 -0.38 -3.90
CA VAL A 119 1.91 -0.39 -4.48
C VAL A 119 1.90 0.09 -5.95
N ARG A 120 0.90 -0.34 -6.74
CA ARG A 120 0.71 0.16 -8.11
C ARG A 120 0.41 1.66 -8.13
N ALA A 121 -0.33 2.16 -7.14
CA ALA A 121 -0.72 3.56 -7.02
C ALA A 121 0.33 4.48 -6.38
N TYR A 122 1.57 4.03 -6.17
CA TYR A 122 2.60 4.83 -5.49
C TYR A 122 2.79 6.25 -6.05
N GLU A 123 2.84 6.41 -7.38
CA GLU A 123 3.01 7.74 -8.00
C GLU A 123 1.78 8.64 -7.78
N ILE A 124 0.59 8.03 -7.66
CA ILE A 124 -0.63 8.76 -7.31
C ILE A 124 -0.52 9.27 -5.87
N PHE A 125 -0.06 8.45 -4.92
CA PHE A 125 0.16 8.88 -3.55
C PHE A 125 1.25 9.97 -3.44
N LYS A 126 2.34 9.85 -4.19
CA LYS A 126 3.37 10.90 -4.26
C LYS A 126 2.80 12.23 -4.75
N GLY A 127 2.02 12.19 -5.84
CA GLY A 127 1.38 13.39 -6.39
C GLY A 127 0.32 14.00 -5.47
N ALA A 128 -0.43 13.16 -4.75
CA ALA A 128 -1.48 13.57 -3.83
C ALA A 128 -0.95 14.17 -2.51
N PHE A 129 0.21 13.70 -2.04
CA PHE A 129 0.81 14.12 -0.77
C PHE A 129 2.26 14.61 -0.96
N PRO A 130 2.53 15.61 -1.80
CA PRO A 130 3.88 15.96 -2.23
C PRO A 130 4.81 16.34 -1.07
N GLU A 131 4.29 17.04 -0.06
CA GLU A 131 5.05 17.43 1.14
C GLU A 131 5.48 16.24 2.02
N ARG A 132 4.87 15.06 1.81
CA ARG A 132 5.15 13.84 2.57
C ARG A 132 6.16 12.91 1.90
N PHE A 133 6.44 13.14 0.62
CA PHE A 133 7.34 12.36 -0.22
C PHE A 133 8.55 13.19 -0.69
N LYS A 134 9.07 14.07 0.17
CA LYS A 134 10.31 14.85 -0.04
C LYS A 134 11.49 14.28 0.74
#